data_AF-A0A9X2API2-F1
#
_entry.id   AF-A0A9X2API2-F1
#
_cell.length_a   1.000
_cell.length_b   1.000
_cell.length_c   1.000
_cell.angle_alpha   90.00
_cell.angle_beta   90.00
_cell.angle_gamma   90.00
#
_symmetry.space_group_name_H-M   'P 1'
#
loop_
_entity.id
_entity.type
_entity.pdbx_description
1 polymer ?
#
loop_
_entity_poly.entity_id
_entity_poly.type
_entity_poly.pdbx_seq_one_letter_code
_entity_poly.pdbx_strand_id
1 'polypeptide(L)'
;MVLTLPPCLPGLPPWLTRPLELRIDVGQRPEKPIEEELDGLYERLQTPGDRLYGLPSELLDGEPEFALRQREADGEFYVYVEDLRRRRLAGYTVFNRLIELGRRADRHLRAPHSKYGLPYQRRGLASAVYRRALGTGLCLVTGARQSPGAHALWQSLARRHAWGYVELRDKRLSYLGQAVPAPVLDDLHTRMLLLGEGWTIGRLAEVADMAL
;
A
#
# COMPACT_ATOMS: atom_id res chain seq x y z
N MET A 1 48.91 -32.86 39.83
CA MET A 1 48.32 -31.79 39.01
C MET A 1 47.60 -32.45 37.84
N VAL A 2 46.29 -32.65 37.95
CA VAL A 2 45.42 -33.11 36.86
C VAL A 2 44.11 -32.35 37.02
N LEU A 3 43.86 -31.43 36.09
CA LEU A 3 42.61 -30.68 35.96
C LEU A 3 41.57 -31.61 35.31
N THR A 4 40.55 -32.00 36.05
CA THR A 4 39.39 -32.71 35.50
C THR A 4 38.37 -31.68 35.02
N LEU A 5 38.16 -31.63 33.71
CA LEU A 5 37.13 -30.88 33.01
C LEU A 5 35.72 -31.32 33.50
N PRO A 6 34.77 -30.39 33.68
CA PRO A 6 33.38 -30.75 33.92
C PRO A 6 32.72 -31.28 32.63
N PRO A 7 31.84 -32.29 32.73
CA PRO A 7 31.15 -32.86 31.58
C PRO A 7 30.03 -31.95 31.04
N CYS A 8 30.04 -31.82 29.72
CA CYS A 8 28.93 -31.65 28.78
C CYS A 8 27.67 -30.91 29.23
N LEU A 9 27.46 -29.72 28.64
CA LEU A 9 26.16 -29.06 28.56
C LEU A 9 25.13 -29.99 27.88
N PRO A 10 23.94 -30.24 28.46
CA PRO A 10 22.89 -30.97 27.78
C PRO A 10 22.37 -30.15 26.58
N GLY A 11 22.27 -30.83 25.43
CA GLY A 11 21.82 -30.25 24.18
C GLY A 11 20.42 -29.63 24.30
N LEU A 12 20.26 -28.46 23.70
CA LEU A 12 18.98 -27.75 23.65
C LEU A 12 17.90 -28.66 23.02
N PRO A 13 16.68 -28.67 23.57
CA PRO A 13 15.61 -29.54 23.10
C PRO A 13 15.15 -29.19 21.67
N PRO A 14 14.75 -30.20 20.86
CA PRO A 14 14.51 -30.08 19.41
C PRO A 14 13.34 -29.17 18.99
N TRP A 15 12.64 -28.55 19.94
CA TRP A 15 11.61 -27.54 19.66
C TRP A 15 12.18 -26.13 19.47
N LEU A 16 13.42 -25.87 19.91
CA LEU A 16 14.14 -24.61 19.67
C LEU A 16 14.78 -24.53 18.26
N THR A 17 14.77 -25.63 17.50
CA THR A 17 15.33 -25.72 16.14
C THR A 17 14.26 -25.92 15.07
N ARG A 18 12.99 -25.61 15.37
CA ARG A 18 11.97 -25.53 14.32
C ARG A 18 12.07 -24.15 13.67
N PRO A 19 12.30 -24.04 12.35
CA PRO A 19 12.05 -22.78 11.68
C PRO A 19 10.64 -22.34 12.02
N LEU A 20 10.45 -21.06 12.35
CA LEU A 20 9.15 -20.42 12.40
C LEU A 20 8.60 -20.43 10.97
N GLU A 21 8.17 -21.59 10.50
CA GLU A 21 7.33 -21.69 9.31
C GLU A 21 6.03 -21.02 9.69
N LEU A 22 5.80 -19.84 9.11
CA LEU A 22 4.57 -19.09 9.20
C LEU A 22 3.46 -19.96 8.56
N ARG A 23 2.88 -20.87 9.35
CA ARG A 23 1.71 -21.66 8.97
C ARG A 23 0.51 -20.73 9.02
N ILE A 24 0.35 -19.93 7.96
CA ILE A 24 -0.89 -19.22 7.72
C ILE A 24 -1.88 -20.28 7.24
N ASP A 25 -2.74 -20.76 8.14
CA ASP A 25 -3.99 -21.37 7.74
C ASP A 25 -4.84 -20.26 7.09
N VAL A 26 -4.80 -20.20 5.76
CA VAL A 26 -5.69 -19.35 4.96
C VAL A 26 -7.07 -20.00 5.03
N GLY A 27 -7.77 -19.81 6.14
CA GLY A 27 -9.22 -19.91 6.13
C GLY A 27 -9.73 -18.85 5.17
N GLN A 28 -10.12 -19.24 3.96
CA GLN A 28 -10.92 -18.40 3.07
C GLN A 28 -12.27 -18.17 3.75
N ARG A 29 -12.30 -17.30 4.77
CA ARG A 29 -13.56 -16.65 5.16
C ARG A 29 -14.04 -15.97 3.88
N PRO A 30 -15.29 -16.22 3.44
CA PRO A 30 -15.84 -15.49 2.31
C PRO A 30 -15.63 -14.00 2.57
N GLU A 31 -15.11 -13.28 1.58
CA GLU A 31 -14.94 -11.84 1.70
C GLU A 31 -16.28 -11.25 2.11
N LYS A 32 -16.30 -10.51 3.21
CA LYS A 32 -17.50 -9.80 3.62
C LYS A 32 -17.92 -8.85 2.49
N PRO A 33 -19.22 -8.67 2.23
CA PRO A 33 -19.69 -7.61 1.36
C PRO A 33 -19.01 -6.29 1.74
N ILE A 34 -18.53 -5.54 0.75
CA ILE A 34 -17.79 -4.30 1.00
C ILE A 34 -18.61 -3.32 1.84
N GLU A 35 -19.93 -3.31 1.68
CA GLU A 35 -20.85 -2.51 2.49
C GLU A 35 -20.74 -2.84 3.99
N GLU A 36 -20.77 -4.13 4.37
CA GLU A 36 -20.61 -4.54 5.78
C GLU A 36 -19.23 -4.19 6.34
N GLU A 37 -18.20 -4.30 5.50
CA GLU A 37 -16.84 -3.89 5.87
C GLU A 37 -16.77 -2.39 6.16
N LEU A 38 -17.38 -1.57 5.30
CA LEU A 38 -17.41 -0.11 5.46
C LEU A 38 -18.27 0.33 6.64
N ASP A 39 -19.40 -0.32 6.90
CA ASP A 39 -20.25 -0.01 8.05
C ASP A 39 -19.51 -0.31 9.36
N GLY A 40 -18.85 -1.48 9.47
CA GLY A 40 -18.05 -1.81 10.65
C GLY A 40 -16.85 -0.88 10.87
N LEU A 41 -16.20 -0.42 9.79
CA LEU A 41 -15.15 0.61 9.90
C LEU A 41 -15.71 1.96 10.35
N TYR A 42 -16.89 2.33 9.85
CA TYR A 42 -17.54 3.58 10.24
C TYR A 42 -17.97 3.58 11.71
N GLU A 43 -18.56 2.49 12.19
CA GLU A 43 -18.90 2.34 13.62
C GLU A 43 -17.68 2.57 14.53
N ARG A 44 -16.53 2.01 14.15
CA ARG A 44 -15.27 2.19 14.88
C ARG A 44 -14.77 3.62 14.88
N LEU A 45 -14.91 4.35 13.77
CA LEU A 45 -14.61 5.79 13.71
C LEU A 45 -15.47 6.61 14.69
N GLN A 46 -16.69 6.14 14.99
CA GLN A 46 -17.64 6.82 15.88
C GLN A 46 -17.61 6.33 17.33
N THR A 47 -16.87 5.26 17.65
CA THR A 47 -16.89 4.61 18.97
C THR A 47 -15.76 5.09 19.87
N PRO A 48 -16.04 5.86 20.95
CA PRO A 48 -15.00 6.26 21.90
C PRO A 48 -14.21 5.08 22.44
N GLY A 49 -12.87 5.19 22.43
CA GLY A 49 -11.97 4.12 22.86
C GLY A 49 -11.49 3.18 21.76
N ASP A 50 -12.11 3.18 20.56
CA ASP A 50 -11.49 2.54 19.39
C ASP A 50 -10.29 3.37 18.90
N ARG A 51 -9.29 2.70 18.33
CA ARG A 51 -8.11 3.35 17.74
C ARG A 51 -8.42 4.25 16.54
N LEU A 52 -9.58 4.08 15.91
CA LEU A 52 -10.07 4.94 14.83
C LEU A 52 -10.82 6.17 15.34
N TYR A 53 -11.24 6.18 16.60
CA TYR A 53 -12.00 7.29 17.14
C TYR A 53 -11.16 8.56 17.26
N GLY A 54 -11.76 9.70 16.91
CA GLY A 54 -11.13 11.01 17.05
C GLY A 54 -10.02 11.30 16.04
N LEU A 55 -9.85 10.46 15.00
CA LEU A 55 -8.95 10.78 13.89
C LEU A 55 -9.34 12.14 13.26
N PRO A 56 -8.37 13.02 12.93
CA PRO A 56 -8.66 14.30 12.29
C PRO A 56 -9.51 14.14 11.03
N SER A 57 -10.47 15.05 10.84
CA SER A 57 -11.30 15.15 9.63
C SER A 57 -10.83 16.29 8.77
N GLU A 58 -10.56 16.02 7.51
CA GLU A 58 -10.22 17.06 6.55
C GLU A 58 -11.08 16.91 5.30
N LEU A 59 -11.62 18.01 4.78
CA LEU A 59 -12.45 17.97 3.58
C LEU A 59 -11.63 17.47 2.38
N LEU A 60 -12.30 16.72 1.51
CA LEU A 60 -11.72 16.30 0.25
C LEU A 60 -11.83 17.43 -0.78
N ASP A 61 -10.70 17.89 -1.29
CA ASP A 61 -10.66 18.99 -2.26
C ASP A 61 -11.50 18.70 -3.50
N GLY A 62 -12.39 19.65 -3.84
CA GLY A 62 -13.32 19.55 -4.97
C GLY A 62 -14.56 18.71 -4.70
N GLU A 63 -14.67 18.08 -3.52
CA GLU A 63 -15.72 17.13 -3.16
C GLU A 63 -16.20 17.41 -1.71
N PRO A 64 -16.86 18.56 -1.44
CA PRO A 64 -17.08 19.10 -0.10
C PRO A 64 -17.99 18.26 0.80
N GLU A 65 -18.73 17.31 0.22
CA GLU A 65 -19.54 16.33 0.93
C GLU A 65 -18.74 15.15 1.49
N PHE A 66 -17.46 15.05 1.12
CA PHE A 66 -16.57 14.01 1.59
C PHE A 66 -15.45 14.58 2.46
N ALA A 67 -15.08 13.80 3.47
CA ALA A 67 -13.92 14.06 4.30
C ALA A 67 -12.98 12.86 4.31
N LEU A 68 -11.71 13.13 4.56
CA LEU A 68 -10.67 12.14 4.77
C LEU A 68 -10.37 12.01 6.26
N ARG A 69 -10.26 10.77 6.73
CA ARG A 69 -9.64 10.42 8.02
C ARG A 69 -8.37 9.64 7.72
N GLN A 70 -7.25 10.01 8.32
CA GLN A 70 -5.97 9.37 8.04
C GLN A 70 -5.36 8.78 9.31
N ARG A 71 -4.68 7.64 9.16
CA ARG A 71 -3.81 7.09 10.21
C ARG A 71 -2.63 6.36 9.58
N GLU A 72 -1.57 6.23 10.35
CA GLU A 72 -0.44 5.36 10.02
C GLU A 72 -0.40 4.18 11.01
N ALA A 73 -0.16 2.98 10.50
CA ALA A 73 0.05 1.79 11.31
C ALA A 73 1.02 0.85 10.57
N ASP A 74 2.02 0.33 11.27
CA ASP A 74 3.03 -0.61 10.73
C ASP A 74 3.74 -0.14 9.45
N GLY A 75 3.84 1.19 9.28
CA GLY A 75 4.43 1.86 8.12
C GLY A 75 3.52 1.94 6.88
N GLU A 76 2.26 1.53 7.02
CA GLU A 76 1.20 1.70 6.02
C GLU A 76 0.34 2.92 6.35
N PHE A 77 -0.15 3.59 5.31
CA PHE A 77 -1.04 4.75 5.48
C PHE A 77 -2.46 4.37 5.11
N TYR A 78 -3.38 4.56 6.05
CA TYR A 78 -4.79 4.28 5.87
C TYR A 78 -5.51 5.61 5.67
N VAL A 79 -6.29 5.71 4.60
CA VAL A 79 -7.13 6.87 4.30
C VAL A 79 -8.57 6.41 4.15
N TYR A 80 -9.43 6.83 5.05
CA TYR A 80 -10.86 6.56 5.03
C TYR A 80 -11.59 7.76 4.41
N VAL A 81 -12.53 7.49 3.51
CA VAL A 81 -13.36 8.53 2.88
C VAL A 81 -14.76 8.47 3.49
N GLU A 82 -15.11 9.49 4.25
CA GLU A 82 -16.40 9.66 4.93
C GLU A 82 -17.35 10.47 4.03
N ASP A 83 -18.57 9.98 3.77
CA ASP A 83 -19.68 10.78 3.23
C ASP A 83 -20.37 11.48 4.41
N LEU A 84 -20.13 12.79 4.53
CA LEU A 84 -20.64 13.60 5.63
C LEU A 84 -22.17 13.77 5.56
N ARG A 85 -22.75 13.74 4.36
CA ARG A 85 -24.20 13.93 4.18
C ARG A 85 -24.97 12.69 4.59
N ARG A 86 -24.44 11.51 4.24
CA ARG A 86 -25.04 10.21 4.56
C ARG A 86 -24.56 9.63 5.88
N ARG A 87 -23.57 10.25 6.53
CA ARG A 87 -22.97 9.80 7.80
C ARG A 87 -22.57 8.33 7.74
N ARG A 88 -21.70 8.00 6.77
CA ARG A 88 -21.17 6.65 6.53
C ARG A 88 -19.82 6.71 5.83
N LEU A 89 -19.10 5.60 5.75
CA LEU A 89 -17.95 5.49 4.86
C LEU A 89 -18.38 5.28 3.40
N ALA A 90 -17.71 6.00 2.50
CA ALA A 90 -17.77 5.82 1.07
C ALA A 90 -16.78 4.75 0.58
N GLY A 91 -15.64 4.66 1.24
CA GLY A 91 -14.57 3.74 0.92
C GLY A 91 -13.31 4.03 1.73
N TYR A 92 -12.24 3.32 1.40
CA TYR A 92 -10.92 3.57 1.95
C TYR A 92 -9.83 3.24 0.94
N THR A 93 -8.64 3.77 1.17
CA THR A 93 -7.40 3.40 0.48
C THR A 93 -6.35 3.10 1.53
N VAL A 94 -5.67 1.97 1.39
CA VAL A 94 -4.46 1.66 2.15
C VAL A 94 -3.26 1.79 1.21
N PHE A 95 -2.32 2.63 1.58
CA PHE A 95 -1.02 2.73 0.93
C PHE A 95 -0.10 1.72 1.60
N ASN A 96 -0.11 0.50 1.06
CA ASN A 96 0.59 -0.65 1.61
C ASN A 96 2.09 -0.52 1.39
N ARG A 97 2.84 -1.17 2.27
CA ARG A 97 4.22 -1.56 2.00
C ARG A 97 4.22 -2.73 1.01
N LEU A 98 5.29 -2.86 0.23
CA LEU A 98 5.48 -4.03 -0.63
C LEU A 98 6.63 -4.84 -0.06
N ILE A 99 6.34 -6.05 0.41
CA ILE A 99 7.36 -6.96 0.97
C ILE A 99 8.39 -7.38 -0.09
N GLU A 100 8.01 -7.27 -1.36
CA GLU A 100 8.81 -7.54 -2.53
C GLU A 100 9.84 -6.45 -2.80
N LEU A 101 9.76 -5.28 -2.14
CA LEU A 101 10.75 -4.21 -2.28
C LEU A 101 11.94 -4.41 -1.34
N GLY A 102 13.11 -3.93 -1.79
CA GLY A 102 14.28 -3.75 -0.93
C GLY A 102 14.04 -2.64 0.10
N ARG A 103 14.75 -2.73 1.24
CA ARG A 103 14.58 -1.81 2.38
C ARG A 103 14.76 -0.33 2.04
N ARG A 104 15.55 0.00 1.01
CA ARG A 104 15.75 1.39 0.55
C ARG A 104 14.51 1.89 -0.20
N ALA A 105 14.06 1.14 -1.20
CA ALA A 105 12.86 1.45 -1.97
C ALA A 105 11.57 1.47 -1.12
N ASP A 106 11.41 0.52 -0.19
CA ASP A 106 10.25 0.42 0.71
C ASP A 106 10.06 1.67 1.61
N ARG A 107 11.10 2.49 1.83
CA ARG A 107 10.96 3.76 2.58
C ARG A 107 10.25 4.84 1.79
N HIS A 108 10.24 4.74 0.46
CA HIS A 108 9.81 5.82 -0.43
C HIS A 108 8.59 5.44 -1.27
N LEU A 109 8.31 4.15 -1.44
CA LEU A 109 7.24 3.64 -2.28
C LEU A 109 6.11 3.02 -1.47
N ARG A 110 4.89 3.23 -1.94
CA ARG A 110 3.70 2.53 -1.43
C ARG A 110 2.85 1.98 -2.56
N ALA A 111 2.21 0.84 -2.33
CA ALA A 111 1.21 0.27 -3.23
C ALA A 111 -0.18 0.63 -2.72
N PRO A 112 -0.93 1.50 -3.40
CA PRO A 112 -2.26 1.84 -2.97
C PRO A 112 -3.25 0.72 -3.33
N HIS A 113 -4.07 0.34 -2.36
CA HIS A 113 -5.16 -0.61 -2.49
C HIS A 113 -6.45 0.07 -2.01
N SER A 114 -7.39 0.26 -2.93
CA SER A 114 -8.63 1.00 -2.65
C SER A 114 -9.86 0.10 -2.75
N LYS A 115 -10.78 0.28 -1.81
CA LYS A 115 -12.13 -0.28 -1.88
C LYS A 115 -13.17 0.80 -1.66
N TYR A 116 -14.21 0.80 -2.49
CA TYR A 116 -15.32 1.75 -2.42
C TYR A 116 -16.65 1.02 -2.56
N GLY A 117 -17.64 1.42 -1.76
CA GLY A 117 -18.99 0.89 -1.87
C GLY A 117 -19.60 1.23 -3.23
N LEU A 118 -20.51 0.38 -3.72
CA LEU A 118 -21.06 0.51 -5.08
C LEU A 118 -21.56 1.93 -5.45
N PRO A 119 -22.29 2.66 -4.58
CA PRO A 119 -22.78 4.01 -4.89
C PRO A 119 -21.67 5.06 -5.07
N TYR A 120 -20.45 4.76 -4.66
CA TYR A 120 -19.31 5.69 -4.66
C TYR A 120 -18.27 5.36 -5.74
N GLN A 121 -18.43 4.24 -6.43
CA GLN A 121 -17.57 3.88 -7.55
C GLN A 121 -17.77 4.84 -8.72
N ARG A 122 -16.71 5.03 -9.52
CA ARG A 122 -16.69 5.93 -10.70
C ARG A 122 -16.95 7.43 -10.40
N ARG A 123 -16.95 7.83 -9.12
CA ARG A 123 -17.04 9.23 -8.69
C ARG A 123 -15.70 9.95 -8.55
N GLY A 124 -14.59 9.29 -8.89
CA GLY A 124 -13.25 9.89 -8.82
C GLY A 124 -12.63 9.96 -7.43
N LEU A 125 -13.26 9.39 -6.39
CA LEU A 125 -12.76 9.42 -5.01
C LEU A 125 -11.34 8.82 -4.87
N ALA A 126 -11.10 7.65 -5.46
CA ALA A 126 -9.77 7.03 -5.47
C ALA A 126 -8.73 7.97 -6.10
N SER A 127 -9.07 8.56 -7.25
CA SER A 127 -8.19 9.50 -7.95
C SER A 127 -7.88 10.74 -7.12
N ALA A 128 -8.85 11.25 -6.36
CA ALA A 128 -8.67 12.38 -5.47
C ALA A 128 -7.73 12.02 -4.30
N VAL A 129 -7.92 10.86 -3.67
CA VAL A 129 -7.04 10.35 -2.61
C VAL A 129 -5.61 10.16 -3.13
N TYR A 130 -5.43 9.57 -4.31
CA TYR A 130 -4.10 9.33 -4.89
C TYR A 130 -3.42 10.65 -5.25
N ARG A 131 -4.16 11.60 -5.84
CA ARG A 131 -3.63 12.93 -6.18
C ARG A 131 -3.16 13.67 -4.94
N ARG A 132 -3.93 13.63 -3.85
CA ARG A 132 -3.53 14.23 -2.58
C ARG A 132 -2.25 13.59 -2.05
N ALA A 133 -2.16 12.26 -2.04
CA ALA A 133 -0.96 11.54 -1.60
C ALA A 133 0.28 11.87 -2.45
N LEU A 134 0.12 11.91 -3.79
CA LEU A 134 1.19 12.33 -4.69
C LEU A 134 1.59 13.79 -4.43
N GLY A 135 0.63 14.69 -4.17
CA GLY A 135 0.89 16.09 -3.80
C GLY A 135 1.65 16.25 -2.48
N THR A 136 1.55 15.31 -1.54
CA THR A 136 2.38 15.32 -0.32
C THR A 136 3.79 14.74 -0.54
N GLY A 137 4.15 14.39 -1.77
CA GLY A 137 5.45 13.80 -2.12
C GLY A 137 5.52 12.27 -1.97
N LEU A 138 4.40 11.58 -1.70
CA LEU A 138 4.39 10.11 -1.65
C LEU A 138 4.56 9.53 -3.06
N CYS A 139 5.51 8.62 -3.24
CA CYS A 139 5.67 7.90 -4.51
C CYS A 139 4.89 6.58 -4.47
N LEU A 140 4.22 6.26 -5.58
CA LEU A 140 3.32 5.13 -5.69
C LEU A 140 3.85 4.11 -6.69
N VAL A 141 3.73 2.82 -6.37
CA VAL A 141 4.01 1.71 -7.29
C VAL A 141 2.79 0.80 -7.35
N THR A 142 2.46 0.25 -8.52
CA THR A 142 1.31 -0.65 -8.64
C THR A 142 1.56 -1.97 -7.91
N GLY A 143 0.50 -2.75 -7.70
CA GLY A 143 0.64 -4.18 -7.42
C GLY A 143 0.98 -4.99 -8.67
N ALA A 144 1.15 -6.31 -8.51
CA ALA A 144 1.44 -7.25 -9.61
C ALA A 144 0.34 -7.38 -10.65
N ARG A 145 -0.90 -7.10 -10.26
CA ARG A 145 -2.08 -7.17 -11.12
C ARG A 145 -2.89 -5.91 -10.94
N GLN A 146 -3.43 -5.41 -12.05
CA GLN A 146 -4.31 -4.26 -12.06
C GLN A 146 -5.59 -4.62 -12.82
N SER A 147 -6.72 -4.16 -12.32
CA SER A 147 -7.94 -4.15 -13.12
C SER A 147 -7.84 -3.09 -14.22
N PRO A 148 -8.62 -3.19 -15.31
CA PRO A 148 -8.66 -2.15 -16.34
C PRO A 148 -9.00 -0.77 -15.78
N GLY A 149 -9.90 -0.69 -14.79
CA GLY A 149 -10.27 0.56 -14.12
C GLY A 149 -9.11 1.15 -13.30
N ALA A 150 -8.35 0.31 -12.59
CA ALA A 150 -7.14 0.76 -11.90
C ALA A 150 -6.11 1.27 -12.91
N HIS A 151 -5.84 0.52 -13.98
CA HIS A 151 -4.90 0.94 -15.01
C HIS A 151 -5.27 2.30 -15.62
N ALA A 152 -6.54 2.52 -15.97
CA ALA A 152 -7.03 3.79 -16.48
C ALA A 152 -6.86 4.96 -15.47
N LEU A 153 -7.07 4.71 -14.18
CA LEU A 153 -6.79 5.69 -13.12
C LEU A 153 -5.31 6.06 -13.08
N TRP A 154 -4.41 5.06 -13.13
CA TRP A 154 -2.97 5.29 -13.10
C TRP A 154 -2.49 6.08 -14.33
N GLN A 155 -2.96 5.72 -15.53
CA GLN A 155 -2.68 6.48 -16.76
C GLN A 155 -3.20 7.92 -16.68
N SER A 156 -4.35 8.12 -16.04
CA SER A 156 -4.90 9.46 -15.83
C SER A 156 -4.01 10.34 -14.94
N LEU A 157 -3.45 9.75 -13.88
CA LEU A 157 -2.50 10.43 -12.99
C LEU A 157 -1.14 10.67 -13.66
N ALA A 158 -0.65 9.72 -14.46
CA ALA A 158 0.60 9.84 -15.21
C ALA A 158 0.68 11.06 -16.13
N ARG A 159 -0.46 11.63 -16.55
CA ARG A 159 -0.47 12.88 -17.33
C ARG A 159 0.02 14.11 -16.56
N ARG A 160 0.10 14.06 -15.23
CA ARG A 160 0.46 15.20 -14.36
C ARG A 160 1.59 14.91 -13.39
N HIS A 161 2.11 13.69 -13.39
CA HIS A 161 3.16 13.25 -12.48
C HIS A 161 4.27 12.57 -13.28
N ALA A 162 5.52 12.74 -12.84
CA ALA A 162 6.62 11.96 -13.39
C ALA A 162 6.35 10.46 -13.14
N TRP A 163 6.58 9.64 -14.16
CA TRP A 163 6.17 8.24 -14.15
C TRP A 163 7.04 7.38 -15.07
N GLY A 164 6.93 6.07 -14.91
CA GLY A 164 7.44 5.09 -15.86
C GLY A 164 7.14 3.66 -15.41
N TYR A 165 7.56 2.69 -16.22
CA TYR A 165 7.56 1.29 -15.86
C TYR A 165 8.85 0.93 -15.14
N VAL A 166 8.73 0.00 -14.20
CA VAL A 166 9.85 -0.59 -13.48
C VAL A 166 9.67 -2.09 -13.46
N GLU A 167 10.78 -2.82 -13.53
CA GLU A 167 10.82 -4.23 -13.19
C GLU A 167 11.13 -4.38 -11.70
N LEU A 168 10.37 -5.23 -11.01
CA LEU A 168 10.60 -5.62 -9.62
C LEU A 168 10.93 -7.12 -9.54
N ARG A 169 12.22 -7.44 -9.39
CA ARG A 169 12.74 -8.79 -9.20
C ARG A 169 13.74 -8.82 -8.05
N ASP A 170 13.71 -9.89 -7.26
CA ASP A 170 14.68 -10.14 -6.19
C ASP A 170 14.91 -8.95 -5.24
N LYS A 171 13.84 -8.22 -4.92
CA LYS A 171 13.87 -7.00 -4.09
C LYS A 171 14.59 -5.80 -4.68
N ARG A 172 14.85 -5.81 -5.98
CA ARG A 172 15.49 -4.72 -6.72
C ARG A 172 14.54 -4.14 -7.76
N LEU A 173 14.67 -2.83 -7.94
CA LEU A 173 13.94 -2.09 -8.97
C LEU A 173 14.88 -1.77 -10.12
N SER A 174 14.40 -1.96 -11.34
CA SER A 174 15.06 -1.51 -12.57
C SER A 174 14.10 -0.66 -13.37
N TYR A 175 14.50 0.55 -13.75
CA TYR A 175 13.70 1.43 -14.56
C TYR A 175 13.66 0.94 -16.01
N LEU A 176 12.46 0.89 -16.60
CA LEU A 176 12.23 0.39 -17.96
C LEU A 176 11.85 1.50 -18.95
N GLY A 177 11.72 2.75 -18.49
CA GLY A 177 11.21 3.85 -19.31
C GLY A 177 9.69 3.99 -19.27
N GLN A 178 9.15 4.89 -20.11
CA GLN A 178 7.71 5.17 -20.19
C GLN A 178 6.97 4.32 -21.24
N ALA A 179 7.70 3.52 -22.00
CA ALA A 179 7.15 2.60 -22.98
C ALA A 179 7.91 1.29 -22.90
N VAL A 180 7.16 0.19 -22.80
CA VAL A 180 7.69 -1.17 -22.81
C VAL A 180 6.91 -2.00 -23.82
N PRO A 181 7.51 -3.04 -24.42
CA PRO A 181 6.78 -3.98 -25.28
C PRO A 181 5.61 -4.66 -24.55
N ALA A 182 4.54 -5.01 -25.26
CA ALA A 182 3.36 -5.67 -24.66
C ALA A 182 3.70 -6.92 -23.81
N PRO A 183 4.61 -7.83 -24.22
CA PRO A 183 4.99 -8.96 -23.38
C PRO A 183 5.63 -8.56 -22.05
N VAL A 184 6.34 -7.42 -22.02
CA VAL A 184 6.93 -6.89 -20.78
C VAL A 184 5.85 -6.22 -19.93
N LEU A 185 4.90 -5.51 -20.54
CA LEU A 185 3.78 -4.91 -19.82
C LEU A 185 2.93 -5.95 -19.09
N ASP A 186 2.74 -7.12 -19.71
CA ASP A 186 1.95 -8.24 -19.17
C ASP A 186 2.73 -9.10 -18.15
N ASP A 187 4.03 -8.83 -17.95
CA ASP A 187 4.86 -9.57 -16.99
C ASP A 187 4.50 -9.19 -15.54
N LEU A 188 4.35 -10.22 -14.68
CA LEU A 188 4.01 -10.09 -13.25
C LEU A 188 5.09 -9.40 -12.41
N HIS A 189 6.24 -9.03 -12.96
CA HIS A 189 7.30 -8.23 -12.34
C HIS A 189 7.30 -6.79 -12.81
N THR A 190 6.61 -6.48 -13.91
CA THR A 190 6.46 -5.11 -14.39
C THR A 190 5.45 -4.37 -13.52
N ARG A 191 5.84 -3.18 -13.06
CA ARG A 191 5.00 -2.27 -12.28
C ARG A 191 4.99 -0.92 -12.96
N MET A 192 3.91 -0.18 -12.73
CA MET A 192 3.89 1.24 -13.03
C MET A 192 4.27 2.02 -11.77
N LEU A 193 5.09 3.03 -11.94
CA LEU A 193 5.59 3.94 -10.92
C LEU A 193 5.05 5.35 -11.18
N LEU A 194 4.52 5.99 -10.15
CA LEU A 194 4.14 7.41 -10.15
C LEU A 194 4.93 8.12 -9.05
N LEU A 195 5.53 9.27 -9.38
CA LEU A 195 6.30 10.06 -8.43
C LEU A 195 5.45 11.16 -7.80
N GLY A 196 5.60 11.30 -6.49
CA GLY A 196 5.04 12.42 -5.76
C GLY A 196 5.72 13.74 -6.12
N GLU A 197 5.10 14.85 -5.73
CA GLU A 197 5.63 16.19 -5.94
C GLU A 197 7.04 16.34 -5.34
N GLY A 198 7.93 17.03 -6.07
CA GLY A 198 9.33 17.21 -5.68
C GLY A 198 10.26 16.02 -5.96
N TRP A 199 9.76 14.93 -6.55
CA TRP A 199 10.57 13.77 -6.96
C TRP A 199 10.87 13.75 -8.45
N THR A 200 12.03 13.18 -8.79
CA THR A 200 12.44 12.84 -10.15
C THR A 200 12.85 11.37 -10.20
N ILE A 201 12.84 10.76 -11.39
CA ILE A 201 13.27 9.36 -11.57
C ILE A 201 14.72 9.17 -11.09
N GLY A 202 15.62 10.10 -11.43
CA GLY A 202 17.02 10.05 -11.01
C GLY A 202 17.19 10.15 -9.48
N ARG A 203 16.45 11.05 -8.83
CA ARG A 203 16.49 11.17 -7.35
C ARG A 203 15.97 9.90 -6.68
N LEU A 204 14.86 9.34 -7.19
CA LEU A 204 14.35 8.08 -6.67
C LEU A 204 15.37 6.95 -6.90
N ALA A 205 16.00 6.89 -8.06
CA ALA A 205 16.99 5.87 -8.39
C ALA A 205 18.13 5.80 -7.36
N GLU A 206 18.70 6.96 -7.03
CA GLU A 206 19.78 7.09 -6.05
C GLU A 206 19.37 6.62 -4.65
N VAL A 207 18.22 7.10 -4.14
CA VAL A 207 17.82 6.77 -2.76
C VAL A 207 17.27 5.36 -2.64
N ALA A 208 16.59 4.85 -3.67
CA ALA A 208 15.93 3.56 -3.66
C ALA A 208 16.82 2.40 -4.11
N ASP A 209 18.05 2.67 -4.57
CA ASP A 209 18.93 1.68 -5.22
C ASP A 209 18.25 1.03 -6.44
N MET A 210 17.58 1.88 -7.24
CA MET A 210 16.93 1.45 -8.47
C MET A 210 17.90 1.66 -9.65
N ALA A 211 18.07 0.62 -10.46
CA ALA A 211 18.86 0.68 -11.68
C ALA A 211 18.15 1.55 -12.73
N LEU A 212 18.92 2.29 -13.52
CA LEU A 212 18.45 3.13 -14.62
C LEU A 212 18.77 2.51 -15.98
#